data_AF-A0A350AQ81-F1
#
_entry.id   AF-A0A350AQ81-F1
#
_cell.length_a   1.000
_cell.length_b   1.000
_cell.length_c   1.000
_cell.angle_alpha   90.00
_cell.angle_beta   90.00
_cell.angle_gamma   90.00
#
_symmetry.space_group_name_H-M   'P 1'
#
loop_
_entity.id
_entity.type
_entity.pdbx_description
1 polymer ?
#
loop_
_entity_poly.entity_id
_entity_poly.type
_entity_poly.pdbx_seq_one_letter_code
_entity_poly.pdbx_strand_id
1 'polypeptide(L)'
;MSAIITMRSLSRSHAKSSKSGMTLVEIIITMTISLILVTSVLSFYIQFYKIGFVNEQRNRINRDIRQLTSELTRAGKQANDFFIYNSIANSDRDTPADRRLDGSSGDLLILTYNADSTGQLTEQIVGYYRLADSADADALGPLLRFTVTFNPASDLPVEQLIPDQDLLPNQDMVVELSKGLSEGHLFYNFLGKTIMLNGQIFHGNNAKRVTETYNYSISPRG
;
A
#
# COMPACT_ATOMS: atom_id res chain seq x y z
N MET A 1 -52.46 -83.58 -2.66
CA MET A 1 -52.69 -82.89 -3.95
C MET A 1 -52.01 -81.54 -3.87
N SER A 2 -50.74 -81.41 -4.25
CA SER A 2 -50.20 -81.28 -5.62
C SER A 2 -50.68 -80.01 -6.33
N ALA A 3 -49.79 -79.00 -6.44
CA ALA A 3 -49.53 -78.16 -7.62
C ALA A 3 -48.63 -76.96 -7.20
N ILE A 4 -47.32 -77.05 -7.45
CA ILE A 4 -46.60 -76.46 -8.60
C ILE A 4 -46.19 -74.99 -8.35
N ILE A 5 -44.91 -74.86 -8.05
CA ILE A 5 -44.11 -73.63 -8.04
C ILE A 5 -43.84 -73.23 -9.49
N THR A 6 -44.24 -72.03 -9.90
CA THR A 6 -43.84 -71.44 -11.19
C THR A 6 -42.96 -70.22 -10.93
N MET A 7 -41.65 -70.44 -10.99
CA MET A 7 -40.63 -69.40 -11.14
C MET A 7 -40.90 -68.60 -12.41
N ARG A 8 -41.12 -67.29 -12.28
CA ARG A 8 -41.10 -66.34 -13.41
C ARG A 8 -39.69 -65.74 -13.49
N SER A 9 -38.88 -66.27 -14.40
CA SER A 9 -37.51 -65.82 -14.62
C SER A 9 -37.45 -64.41 -15.21
N LEU A 10 -36.59 -63.57 -14.63
CA LEU A 10 -36.15 -62.27 -15.15
C LEU A 10 -35.59 -62.40 -16.57
N SER A 11 -36.21 -61.74 -17.55
CA SER A 11 -35.58 -61.46 -18.84
C SER A 11 -35.07 -60.02 -18.82
N ARG A 12 -33.81 -59.84 -18.43
CA ARG A 12 -33.06 -58.60 -18.68
C ARG A 12 -32.63 -58.62 -20.14
N SER A 13 -33.21 -57.78 -20.98
CA SER A 13 -32.69 -57.56 -22.32
C SER A 13 -31.35 -56.81 -22.20
N HIS A 14 -30.25 -57.50 -22.47
CA HIS A 14 -28.99 -56.83 -22.73
C HIS A 14 -29.05 -56.23 -24.14
N ALA A 15 -29.32 -54.93 -24.21
CA ALA A 15 -29.05 -54.15 -25.40
C ALA A 15 -27.54 -54.27 -25.71
N LYS A 16 -27.20 -54.99 -26.79
CA LYS A 16 -25.84 -55.07 -27.30
C LYS A 16 -25.43 -53.67 -27.78
N SER A 17 -24.67 -52.96 -26.96
CA SER A 17 -23.92 -51.77 -27.39
C SER A 17 -22.88 -52.23 -28.42
N SER A 18 -23.10 -51.90 -29.70
CA SER A 18 -22.06 -52.03 -30.71
C SER A 18 -20.98 -50.98 -30.40
N LYS A 19 -19.77 -51.45 -30.10
CA LYS A 19 -18.61 -50.57 -29.95
C LYS A 19 -18.12 -50.20 -31.35
N SER A 20 -18.58 -49.08 -31.87
CA SER A 20 -18.01 -48.48 -33.09
C SER A 20 -16.64 -47.90 -32.75
N GLY A 21 -15.58 -48.38 -33.40
CA GLY A 21 -14.26 -47.75 -33.32
C GLY A 21 -14.28 -46.39 -34.01
N MET A 22 -13.64 -45.39 -33.42
CA MET A 22 -13.48 -44.09 -34.06
C MET A 22 -12.52 -44.20 -35.24
N THR A 23 -12.84 -43.50 -36.33
CA THR A 23 -11.95 -43.41 -37.49
C THR A 23 -10.78 -42.49 -37.18
N LEU A 24 -9.62 -42.73 -37.82
CA LEU A 24 -8.41 -41.92 -37.61
C LEU A 24 -8.66 -40.42 -37.87
N VAL A 25 -9.50 -40.09 -38.85
CA VAL A 25 -9.87 -38.71 -39.17
C VAL A 25 -10.66 -38.06 -38.04
N GLU A 26 -11.62 -38.75 -37.43
CA GLU A 26 -12.36 -38.25 -36.26
C GLU A 26 -11.44 -38.00 -35.07
N ILE A 27 -10.43 -38.85 -34.86
CA ILE A 27 -9.44 -38.65 -33.80
C ILE A 27 -8.61 -37.38 -34.05
N ILE A 28 -8.15 -37.16 -35.28
CA ILE A 28 -7.37 -35.94 -35.62
C ILE A 28 -8.23 -34.68 -35.44
N ILE A 29 -9.49 -34.71 -35.88
CA ILE A 29 -10.41 -33.57 -35.74
C ILE A 29 -10.68 -33.28 -34.26
N THR A 30 -11.00 -34.31 -33.46
CA THR A 30 -11.29 -34.14 -32.02
C THR A 30 -10.07 -33.66 -31.24
N MET A 31 -8.87 -34.15 -31.56
CA MET A 31 -7.63 -33.67 -30.95
C MET A 31 -7.34 -32.20 -31.31
N THR A 32 -7.57 -31.81 -32.56
CA THR A 32 -7.34 -30.43 -33.02
C THR A 32 -8.28 -29.47 -32.33
N ILE A 33 -9.58 -29.80 -32.26
CA ILE A 33 -10.58 -28.99 -31.56
C ILE A 33 -10.23 -28.90 -30.06
N SER A 34 -9.84 -30.02 -29.45
CA SER A 34 -9.47 -30.05 -28.03
C SER A 34 -8.24 -29.17 -27.75
N LEU A 35 -7.23 -29.20 -28.62
CA LEU A 35 -6.04 -28.36 -28.47
C LEU A 35 -6.39 -26.88 -28.55
N ILE A 36 -7.23 -26.47 -29.52
CA ILE A 36 -7.67 -25.08 -29.66
C ILE A 36 -8.49 -24.64 -28.45
N LEU A 37 -9.35 -25.50 -27.91
CA LEU A 37 -10.14 -25.20 -26.72
C LEU A 37 -9.23 -25.02 -25.49
N VAL A 38 -8.27 -25.92 -25.27
CA VAL A 38 -7.34 -25.84 -24.14
C VAL A 38 -6.48 -24.58 -24.23
N THR A 39 -5.93 -24.25 -25.41
CA THR A 39 -5.12 -23.03 -25.58
C THR A 39 -5.95 -21.77 -25.38
N SER A 40 -7.20 -21.75 -25.86
CA SER A 40 -8.12 -20.63 -25.66
C SER A 40 -8.43 -20.42 -24.18
N VAL A 41 -8.81 -21.49 -23.46
CA VAL A 41 -9.10 -21.43 -22.02
C VAL A 41 -7.86 -20.98 -21.23
N LEU A 42 -6.68 -21.48 -21.58
CA LEU A 42 -5.44 -21.10 -20.91
C LEU A 42 -5.11 -19.61 -21.12
N SER A 43 -5.31 -19.09 -22.34
CA SER A 43 -5.13 -17.67 -22.64
C SER A 43 -6.06 -16.79 -21.80
N PHE A 44 -7.35 -17.15 -21.73
CA PHE A 44 -8.31 -16.47 -20.87
C PHE A 44 -7.90 -16.53 -19.40
N TYR A 45 -7.50 -17.70 -18.90
CA TYR A 45 -7.08 -17.86 -17.51
C TYR A 45 -5.90 -16.95 -17.16
N ILE A 46 -4.87 -16.87 -18.01
CA ILE A 46 -3.73 -15.98 -17.80
C ILE A 46 -4.17 -14.51 -17.80
N GLN A 47 -5.10 -14.14 -18.68
CA GLN A 47 -5.65 -12.79 -18.74
C GLN A 47 -6.44 -12.43 -17.47
N PHE A 48 -7.32 -13.32 -17.01
CA PHE A 48 -8.09 -13.14 -15.77
C PHE A 48 -7.19 -13.05 -14.55
N TYR A 49 -6.14 -13.88 -14.47
CA TYR A 49 -5.18 -13.82 -13.38
C TYR A 49 -4.42 -12.48 -13.36
N LYS A 50 -4.01 -11.96 -14.52
CA LYS A 50 -3.37 -10.63 -14.62
C LYS A 50 -4.31 -9.52 -14.16
N ILE A 51 -5.57 -9.53 -14.61
CA ILE A 51 -6.57 -8.53 -14.22
C ILE A 51 -6.85 -8.60 -12.72
N GLY A 52 -7.04 -9.81 -12.18
CA GLY A 52 -7.26 -10.04 -10.75
C GLY A 52 -6.12 -9.50 -9.89
N PHE A 53 -4.87 -9.80 -10.26
CA PHE A 53 -3.70 -9.28 -9.56
C PHE A 53 -3.65 -7.75 -9.57
N VAL A 54 -3.83 -7.11 -10.73
CA VAL A 54 -3.79 -5.64 -10.83
C VAL A 54 -4.89 -5.01 -9.98
N ASN A 55 -6.11 -5.55 -10.01
CA ASN A 55 -7.22 -5.07 -9.20
C ASN A 55 -6.95 -5.22 -7.70
N GLU A 56 -6.36 -6.34 -7.28
CA GLU A 56 -5.97 -6.54 -5.89
C GLU A 56 -4.94 -5.50 -5.44
N GLN A 57 -3.88 -5.27 -6.22
CA GLN A 57 -2.85 -4.28 -5.89
C GLN A 57 -3.45 -2.86 -5.85
N ARG A 58 -4.32 -2.50 -6.80
CA ARG A 58 -5.03 -1.20 -6.77
C ARG A 58 -5.89 -1.05 -5.54
N ASN A 59 -6.60 -2.10 -5.13
CA ASN A 59 -7.43 -2.05 -3.92
C ASN A 59 -6.57 -1.86 -2.66
N ARG A 60 -5.39 -2.49 -2.59
CA ARG A 60 -4.43 -2.28 -1.49
C ARG A 60 -3.94 -0.83 -1.45
N ILE A 61 -3.46 -0.29 -2.59
CA ILE A 61 -3.04 1.11 -2.71
C ILE A 61 -4.15 2.06 -2.23
N ASN A 62 -5.38 1.86 -2.71
CA ASN A 62 -6.51 2.70 -2.34
C ASN A 62 -6.85 2.63 -0.84
N ARG A 63 -6.73 1.46 -0.23
CA ARG A 63 -6.94 1.29 1.22
C ARG A 63 -5.86 2.02 2.01
N ASP A 64 -4.59 1.82 1.64
CA ASP A 64 -3.45 2.40 2.34
C ASP A 64 -3.47 3.93 2.23
N ILE A 65 -3.82 4.49 1.05
CA ILE A 65 -4.03 5.94 0.87
C ILE A 65 -5.17 6.47 1.74
N ARG A 66 -6.30 5.76 1.81
CA ARG A 66 -7.41 6.21 2.65
C ARG A 66 -7.03 6.20 4.12
N GLN A 67 -6.26 5.20 4.55
CA GLN A 67 -5.75 5.14 5.91
C GLN A 67 -4.75 6.27 6.16
N LEU A 68 -3.77 6.47 5.27
CA LEU A 68 -2.79 7.56 5.34
C LEU A 68 -3.47 8.92 5.41
N THR A 69 -4.39 9.22 4.50
CA THR A 69 -5.11 10.50 4.46
C THR A 69 -6.01 10.69 5.66
N SER A 70 -6.66 9.65 6.18
CA SER A 70 -7.44 9.70 7.41
C SER A 70 -6.58 10.03 8.63
N GLU A 71 -5.45 9.32 8.80
CA GLU A 71 -4.52 9.55 9.92
C GLU A 71 -3.82 10.90 9.81
N LEU A 72 -3.37 11.31 8.61
CA LEU A 72 -2.83 12.63 8.38
C LEU A 72 -3.87 13.72 8.67
N THR A 73 -5.11 13.57 8.19
CA THR A 73 -6.20 14.52 8.49
C THR A 73 -6.41 14.65 9.99
N ARG A 74 -6.48 13.52 10.69
CA ARG A 74 -6.69 13.49 12.14
C ARG A 74 -5.53 14.15 12.88
N ALA A 75 -4.30 13.78 12.53
CA ALA A 75 -3.11 14.30 13.17
C ALA A 75 -2.91 15.78 12.88
N GLY A 76 -2.97 16.20 11.60
CA GLY A 76 -2.78 17.60 11.23
C GLY A 76 -3.87 18.53 11.77
N LYS A 77 -5.14 18.08 11.88
CA LYS A 77 -6.18 18.89 12.50
C LYS A 77 -6.00 19.11 14.00
N GLN A 78 -5.32 18.19 14.68
CA GLN A 78 -5.08 18.26 16.12
C GLN A 78 -3.72 18.88 16.45
N ALA A 79 -2.78 18.87 15.50
CA ALA A 79 -1.48 19.47 15.64
C ALA A 79 -1.58 21.00 15.77
N ASN A 80 -0.71 21.54 16.62
CA ASN A 80 -0.50 22.96 16.78
C ASN A 80 0.39 23.47 15.63
N ASP A 81 1.59 22.93 15.49
CA ASP A 81 2.53 23.32 14.43
C ASP A 81 2.98 22.11 13.60
N PHE A 82 3.60 22.41 12.47
CA PHE A 82 4.26 21.41 11.64
C PHE A 82 5.63 21.88 11.17
N PHE A 83 6.54 20.93 10.99
CA PHE A 83 7.86 21.16 10.44
C PHE A 83 8.18 20.07 9.42
N ILE A 84 8.81 20.46 8.31
CA ILE A 84 9.30 19.53 7.29
C ILE A 84 10.83 19.58 7.34
N TYR A 85 11.47 18.43 7.27
CA TYR A 85 12.92 18.29 7.19
C TYR A 85 13.29 17.45 5.97
N ASN A 86 14.55 17.53 5.56
CA ASN A 86 15.05 16.80 4.41
C ASN A 86 14.90 15.28 4.59
N SER A 87 15.36 14.75 5.73
CA SER A 87 15.32 13.34 6.05
C SER A 87 15.21 13.10 7.57
N ILE A 88 15.14 11.84 8.00
CA ILE A 88 15.16 11.46 9.42
C ILE A 88 16.58 11.48 10.03
N ALA A 89 17.62 11.62 9.20
CA ALA A 89 19.00 11.64 9.65
C ALA A 89 19.27 12.84 10.56
N ASN A 90 20.06 12.63 11.63
CA ASN A 90 20.32 13.66 12.63
C ASN A 90 20.94 14.93 12.04
N SER A 91 21.82 14.78 11.02
CA SER A 91 22.46 15.90 10.33
C SER A 91 21.49 16.83 9.60
N ASP A 92 20.28 16.36 9.33
CA ASP A 92 19.27 17.08 8.55
C ASP A 92 18.17 17.68 9.45
N ARG A 93 18.32 17.55 10.77
CA ARG A 93 17.30 17.95 11.77
C ARG A 93 17.91 18.37 13.12
N ASP A 94 19.21 18.66 13.18
CA ASP A 94 19.89 19.02 14.44
C ASP A 94 19.66 20.49 14.82
N THR A 95 19.37 21.35 13.83
CA THR A 95 19.13 22.77 14.06
C THR A 95 17.78 23.25 13.52
N PRO A 96 17.21 24.33 14.08
CA PRO A 96 16.03 24.96 13.51
C PRO A 96 16.22 25.52 12.10
N ALA A 97 17.47 25.69 11.64
CA ALA A 97 17.79 26.16 10.29
C ALA A 97 17.54 25.08 9.23
N ASP A 98 17.48 23.80 9.61
CA ASP A 98 17.26 22.68 8.69
C ASP A 98 15.78 22.50 8.32
N ARG A 99 14.90 23.24 9.00
CA ARG A 99 13.47 23.29 8.69
C ARG A 99 13.27 23.80 7.26
N ARG A 100 12.55 23.01 6.47
CA ARG A 100 12.16 23.34 5.10
C ARG A 100 11.10 24.44 5.12
N LEU A 101 11.53 25.63 4.67
CA LEU A 101 10.69 26.81 4.55
C LEU A 101 9.68 26.67 3.41
N ASP A 102 8.86 27.70 3.22
CA ASP A 102 7.89 27.77 2.14
C ASP A 102 8.54 27.48 0.77
N GLY A 103 7.84 26.68 -0.05
CA GLY A 103 8.28 26.28 -1.37
C GLY A 103 9.33 25.16 -1.38
N SER A 104 9.72 24.64 -0.21
CA SER A 104 10.69 23.56 -0.09
C SER A 104 10.03 22.21 0.18
N SER A 105 10.75 21.13 -0.11
CA SER A 105 10.29 19.77 0.03
C SER A 105 11.21 18.94 0.94
N GLY A 106 10.68 17.81 1.45
CA GLY A 106 11.41 16.93 2.35
C GLY A 106 10.70 15.60 2.61
N ASP A 107 11.42 14.65 3.19
CA ASP A 107 10.94 13.29 3.46
C ASP A 107 10.57 13.05 4.91
N LEU A 108 10.75 14.03 5.80
CA LEU A 108 10.30 13.98 7.18
C LEU A 108 9.29 15.10 7.43
N LEU A 109 8.10 14.73 7.89
CA LEU A 109 7.07 15.62 8.40
C LEU A 109 6.90 15.39 9.90
N ILE A 110 7.00 16.46 10.69
CA ILE A 110 6.78 16.47 12.12
C ILE A 110 5.55 17.31 12.43
N LEU A 111 4.65 16.76 13.25
CA LEU A 111 3.49 17.43 13.79
C LEU A 111 3.64 17.52 15.31
N THR A 112 3.54 18.72 15.87
CA THR A 112 3.70 18.97 17.31
C THR A 112 2.36 19.26 17.97
N TYR A 113 2.23 18.81 19.20
CA TYR A 113 1.05 18.99 20.04
C TYR A 113 1.51 19.63 21.33
N ASN A 114 1.02 20.84 21.59
CA ASN A 114 1.43 21.64 22.73
C ASN A 114 0.38 21.53 23.84
N ALA A 115 0.84 21.31 25.07
CA ALA A 115 -0.01 21.27 26.26
C ALA A 115 -0.51 22.68 26.64
N ASP A 116 0.22 23.72 26.24
CA ASP A 116 -0.04 25.11 26.56
C ASP A 116 -0.45 25.94 25.34
N SER A 117 -1.15 27.06 25.59
CA SER A 117 -1.49 28.03 24.55
C SER A 117 -0.29 28.87 24.10
N THR A 118 0.81 28.82 24.86
CA THR A 118 2.06 29.53 24.59
C THR A 118 2.97 28.79 23.61
N GLY A 119 2.71 27.51 23.34
CA GLY A 119 3.46 26.70 22.38
C GLY A 119 4.86 26.34 22.82
N GLN A 120 5.15 26.44 24.12
CA GLN A 120 6.48 26.14 24.67
C GLN A 120 6.56 24.75 25.26
N LEU A 121 5.43 24.17 25.67
CA LEU A 121 5.38 22.85 26.27
C LEU A 121 4.83 21.84 25.26
N THR A 122 5.69 21.00 24.71
CA THR A 122 5.29 19.92 23.81
C THR A 122 4.87 18.68 24.61
N GLU A 123 3.62 18.26 24.42
CA GLU A 123 3.05 17.04 25.01
C GLU A 123 3.30 15.82 24.12
N GLN A 124 3.22 16.00 22.81
CA GLN A 124 3.32 14.89 21.86
C GLN A 124 3.91 15.34 20.53
N ILE A 125 4.67 14.43 19.91
CA ILE A 125 5.16 14.55 18.54
C ILE A 125 4.66 13.36 17.74
N VAL A 126 4.12 13.64 16.55
CA VAL A 126 3.79 12.63 15.55
C VAL A 126 4.62 12.91 14.31
N GLY A 127 5.46 11.96 13.94
CA GLY A 127 6.31 12.07 12.76
C GLY A 127 5.89 11.10 11.66
N TYR A 128 5.97 11.55 10.42
CA TYR A 128 5.87 10.74 9.22
C TYR A 128 7.16 10.88 8.44
N TYR A 129 7.79 9.77 8.09
CA TYR A 129 9.04 9.82 7.35
C TYR A 129 9.14 8.72 6.32
N ARG A 130 9.80 9.04 5.20
CA ARG A 130 10.08 8.07 4.14
C ARG A 130 11.51 7.55 4.28
N LEU A 131 11.66 6.24 4.35
CA LEU A 131 12.98 5.58 4.28
C LEU A 131 13.41 5.40 2.83
N ALA A 132 13.85 6.48 2.20
CA ALA A 132 14.42 6.48 0.86
C ALA A 132 15.85 7.02 0.91
N ASP A 133 16.68 6.60 -0.04
CA ASP A 133 18.01 7.18 -0.22
C ASP A 133 17.84 8.61 -0.74
N SER A 134 18.18 9.60 0.09
CA SER A 134 18.04 11.02 -0.23
C SER A 134 18.99 11.50 -1.34
N ALA A 135 19.98 10.68 -1.74
CA ALA A 135 20.84 10.96 -2.88
C ALA A 135 20.19 10.61 -4.23
N ASP A 136 19.15 9.77 -4.24
CA ASP A 136 18.46 9.32 -5.45
C ASP A 136 17.02 9.84 -5.46
N ALA A 137 16.72 10.78 -6.36
CA ALA A 137 15.38 11.34 -6.52
C ALA A 137 14.32 10.29 -6.92
N ASP A 138 14.77 9.15 -7.48
CA ASP A 138 13.91 8.04 -7.85
C ASP A 138 13.84 6.94 -6.76
N ALA A 139 14.46 7.16 -5.61
CA ALA A 139 14.48 6.21 -4.51
C ALA A 139 13.06 5.88 -4.03
N LEU A 140 12.83 4.59 -3.89
CA LEU A 140 11.60 4.03 -3.34
C LEU A 140 11.83 3.70 -1.88
N GLY A 141 10.90 4.16 -1.04
CA GLY A 141 10.98 3.92 0.40
C GLY A 141 9.60 3.72 1.03
N PRO A 142 9.48 2.89 2.08
CA PRO A 142 8.28 2.86 2.88
C PRO A 142 8.07 4.20 3.58
N LEU A 143 6.80 4.58 3.74
CA LEU A 143 6.41 5.68 4.61
C LEU A 143 6.04 5.10 5.98
N LEU A 144 6.80 5.51 6.99
CA LEU A 144 6.64 5.12 8.37
C LEU A 144 6.07 6.27 9.18
N ARG A 145 5.33 5.92 10.22
CA ARG A 145 4.81 6.84 11.23
C ARG A 145 5.36 6.44 12.58
N PHE A 146 5.68 7.42 13.40
CA PHE A 146 5.99 7.21 14.81
C PHE A 146 5.24 8.22 15.67
N THR A 147 5.14 7.93 16.96
CA THR A 147 4.53 8.83 17.93
C THR A 147 5.31 8.78 19.22
N VAL A 148 5.70 9.95 19.71
CA VAL A 148 6.38 10.14 20.99
C VAL A 148 5.52 11.02 21.86
N THR A 149 5.26 10.58 23.08
CA THR A 149 4.49 11.34 24.07
C THR A 149 5.38 11.64 25.27
N PHE A 150 5.28 12.85 25.78
CA PHE A 150 6.08 13.37 26.90
C PHE A 150 5.17 13.59 28.10
N ASN A 151 5.49 12.93 29.22
CA ASN A 151 4.79 13.13 30.48
C ASN A 151 5.81 13.19 31.64
N PRO A 152 6.10 14.37 32.21
CA PRO A 152 5.48 15.67 31.92
C PRO A 152 5.83 16.23 30.53
N ALA A 153 5.05 17.21 30.05
CA ALA A 153 5.33 17.92 28.80
C ALA A 153 6.72 18.56 28.83
N SER A 154 7.42 18.55 27.70
CA SER A 154 8.80 19.02 27.60
C SER A 154 8.89 20.45 27.08
N ASP A 155 9.83 21.22 27.60
CA ASP A 155 10.15 22.60 27.18
C ASP A 155 11.32 22.69 26.19
N LEU A 156 11.96 21.55 25.90
CA LEU A 156 13.04 21.44 24.92
C LEU A 156 12.55 21.75 23.49
N PRO A 157 13.43 22.30 22.63
CA PRO A 157 13.11 22.52 21.22
C PRO A 157 12.80 21.20 20.50
N VAL A 158 11.93 21.28 19.49
CA VAL A 158 11.43 20.13 18.72
C VAL A 158 12.55 19.26 18.18
N GLU A 159 13.64 19.86 17.69
CA GLU A 159 14.81 19.16 17.16
C GLU A 159 15.44 18.19 18.17
N GLN A 160 15.46 18.56 19.45
CA GLN A 160 15.99 17.73 20.54
C GLN A 160 15.00 16.67 21.02
N LEU A 161 13.71 16.83 20.69
CA LEU A 161 12.64 15.91 21.08
C LEU A 161 12.44 14.78 20.08
N ILE A 162 12.93 14.92 18.84
CA ILE A 162 12.84 13.87 17.83
C ILE A 162 13.92 12.81 18.13
N PRO A 163 13.55 11.56 18.46
CA PRO A 163 14.53 10.51 18.72
C PRO A 163 15.26 10.11 17.44
N ASP A 164 16.45 9.56 17.61
CA ASP A 164 17.20 8.92 16.53
C ASP A 164 16.40 7.78 15.90
N GLN A 165 16.59 7.56 14.59
CA GLN A 165 15.85 6.57 13.81
C GLN A 165 15.86 5.18 14.48
N ASP A 166 17.01 4.79 15.03
CA ASP A 166 17.20 3.49 15.70
C ASP A 166 16.46 3.37 17.05
N LEU A 167 16.07 4.51 17.64
CA LEU A 167 15.39 4.62 18.92
C LEU A 167 13.91 5.00 18.78
N LEU A 168 13.41 5.16 17.54
CA LEU A 168 12.03 5.55 17.31
C LEU A 168 11.04 4.48 17.82
N PRO A 169 10.16 4.82 18.78
CA PRO A 169 9.17 3.89 19.29
C PRO A 169 8.05 3.69 18.27
N ASN A 170 7.52 2.46 18.20
CA ASN A 170 6.30 2.10 17.47
C ASN A 170 6.26 2.65 16.04
N GLN A 171 7.12 2.11 15.17
CA GLN A 171 7.16 2.47 13.76
C GLN A 171 6.06 1.74 12.99
N ASP A 172 4.97 2.44 12.69
CA ASP A 172 3.88 1.91 11.90
C ASP A 172 4.13 2.16 10.41
N MET A 173 4.17 1.11 9.60
CA MET A 173 4.21 1.24 8.15
C MET A 173 2.85 1.66 7.62
N VAL A 174 2.78 2.88 7.10
CA VAL A 174 1.56 3.46 6.54
C VAL A 174 1.46 3.21 5.04
N VAL A 175 2.60 3.22 4.35
CA VAL A 175 2.70 2.89 2.92
C VAL A 175 3.94 2.03 2.68
N GLU A 176 3.81 0.93 1.95
CA GLU A 176 4.89 -0.04 1.71
C GLU A 176 6.01 0.51 0.81
N LEU A 177 5.66 1.15 -0.30
CA LEU A 177 6.63 1.75 -1.21
C LEU A 177 6.08 3.08 -1.77
N SER A 178 6.85 4.14 -1.59
CA SER A 178 6.50 5.48 -2.04
C SER A 178 7.68 6.18 -2.72
N LYS A 179 7.37 6.97 -3.75
CA LYS A 179 8.28 7.88 -4.44
C LYS A 179 7.77 9.30 -4.30
N GLY A 180 8.62 10.21 -3.87
CA GLY A 180 8.32 11.64 -3.86
C GLY A 180 8.31 12.23 -5.26
N LEU A 181 7.34 13.11 -5.54
CA LEU A 181 7.26 13.83 -6.82
C LEU A 181 7.64 15.31 -6.69
N SER A 182 7.87 15.79 -5.47
CA SER A 182 8.34 17.14 -5.22
C SER A 182 9.85 17.12 -5.05
N GLU A 183 10.61 17.30 -6.14
CA GLU A 183 12.08 17.25 -6.13
C GLU A 183 12.65 15.90 -5.61
N GLY A 184 11.88 14.83 -5.78
CA GLY A 184 12.22 13.51 -5.26
C GLY A 184 11.70 13.26 -3.84
N HIS A 185 11.13 14.25 -3.16
CA HIS A 185 10.60 14.16 -1.80
C HIS A 185 9.07 14.06 -1.73
N LEU A 186 8.56 13.48 -0.63
CA LEU A 186 7.14 13.18 -0.47
C LEU A 186 6.31 14.36 0.05
N PHE A 187 6.87 15.15 0.97
CA PHE A 187 6.19 16.28 1.59
C PHE A 187 6.69 17.59 1.00
N TYR A 188 5.77 18.50 0.74
CA TYR A 188 6.04 19.82 0.21
C TYR A 188 5.37 20.88 1.08
N ASN A 189 6.13 21.91 1.45
CA ASN A 189 5.62 23.05 2.20
C ASN A 189 5.01 24.07 1.24
N PHE A 190 3.69 24.22 1.28
CA PHE A 190 2.96 25.20 0.49
C PHE A 190 2.49 26.36 1.35
N LEU A 191 3.02 27.55 1.03
CA LEU A 191 2.74 28.84 1.68
C LEU A 191 3.05 28.87 3.18
N GLY A 192 3.95 28.00 3.66
CA GLY A 192 4.30 27.89 5.08
C GLY A 192 3.16 27.43 6.00
N LYS A 193 2.02 26.99 5.43
CA LYS A 193 0.77 26.72 6.18
C LYS A 193 0.08 25.42 5.77
N THR A 194 0.41 24.92 4.58
CA THR A 194 -0.23 23.74 4.01
C THR A 194 0.83 22.74 3.64
N ILE A 195 0.67 21.52 4.13
CA ILE A 195 1.50 20.39 3.73
C ILE A 195 0.84 19.78 2.51
N MET A 196 1.58 19.66 1.42
CA MET A 196 1.17 18.89 0.25
C MET A 196 1.96 17.59 0.23
N LEU A 197 1.23 16.47 0.25
CA LEU A 197 1.76 15.16 -0.05
C LEU A 197 1.64 14.93 -1.54
N ASN A 198 2.78 14.76 -2.21
CA ASN A 198 2.84 14.48 -3.64
C ASN A 198 3.76 13.28 -3.87
N GLY A 199 3.16 12.13 -4.16
CA GLY A 199 3.93 10.91 -4.34
C GLY A 199 3.26 9.85 -5.18
N GLN A 200 4.08 8.95 -5.69
CA GLN A 200 3.64 7.72 -6.34
C GLN A 200 3.75 6.57 -5.35
N ILE A 201 2.69 5.79 -5.24
CA ILE A 201 2.68 4.60 -4.39
C ILE A 201 2.78 3.37 -5.26
N PHE A 202 3.64 2.45 -4.85
CA PHE A 202 3.92 1.21 -5.54
C PHE A 202 3.45 0.04 -4.68
N HIS A 203 2.82 -0.94 -5.32
CA HIS A 203 2.48 -2.23 -4.72
C HIS A 203 2.83 -3.36 -5.68
N GLY A 204 3.26 -4.50 -5.13
CA GLY A 204 3.68 -5.68 -5.88
C GLY A 204 5.19 -5.94 -5.85
N ASN A 205 5.64 -6.95 -6.59
CA ASN A 205 7.05 -7.36 -6.61
C ASN A 205 7.80 -6.74 -7.81
N ASN A 206 9.13 -6.89 -7.86
CA ASN A 206 9.95 -6.35 -8.95
C ASN A 206 9.53 -6.82 -10.36
N ALA A 207 8.83 -7.96 -10.46
CA ALA A 207 8.36 -8.50 -11.73
C ALA A 207 6.99 -7.94 -12.17
N LYS A 208 6.15 -7.49 -11.23
CA LYS A 208 4.85 -6.85 -11.47
C LYS A 208 4.55 -5.83 -10.38
N ARG A 209 4.67 -4.56 -10.76
CA ARG A 209 4.29 -3.42 -9.92
C ARG A 209 3.08 -2.71 -10.50
N VAL A 210 2.21 -2.28 -9.61
CA VAL A 210 1.13 -1.34 -9.91
C VAL A 210 1.46 -0.03 -9.21
N THR A 211 1.29 1.07 -9.92
CA THR A 211 1.63 2.42 -9.44
C THR A 211 0.45 3.35 -9.64
N GLU A 212 0.20 4.20 -8.66
CA GLU A 212 -0.75 5.31 -8.75
C GLU A 212 -0.15 6.56 -8.11
N THR A 213 -0.43 7.72 -8.72
CA THR A 213 0.02 9.03 -8.23
C THR A 213 -1.06 9.64 -7.36
N TYR A 214 -0.68 10.18 -6.20
CA TYR A 214 -1.58 10.83 -5.27
C TYR A 214 -1.08 12.22 -4.89
N ASN A 215 -2.03 13.17 -4.91
CA ASN A 215 -1.85 14.52 -4.44
C ASN A 215 -2.86 14.76 -3.32
N TYR A 216 -2.38 15.14 -2.15
CA TYR A 216 -3.22 15.42 -0.99
C TYR A 216 -2.68 16.64 -0.26
N SER A 217 -3.55 17.54 0.19
CA SER A 217 -3.14 18.72 0.95
C SER A 217 -3.84 18.76 2.29
N ILE A 218 -3.11 19.20 3.31
CA ILE A 218 -3.61 19.40 4.66
C ILE A 218 -3.01 20.67 5.25
N SER A 219 -3.87 21.49 5.85
CA SER A 219 -3.45 22.67 6.61
C SER A 219 -3.70 22.37 8.09
N PRO A 220 -2.64 22.29 8.91
CA PRO A 220 -2.78 22.22 10.36
C PRO A 220 -3.47 23.46 10.94
N ARG A 221 -3.83 23.40 12.23
CA ARG A 221 -4.58 24.49 12.87
C ARG A 221 -3.75 25.73 13.20
N GLY A 222 -2.43 25.60 13.35
CA GLY A 222 -1.50 26.71 13.64
C GLY A 222 -1.19 27.59 12.45
#